data_AF-A8SCE2-F1
#
_entry.id   AF-A8SCE2-F1
#
_cell.length_a   1.000
_cell.length_b   1.000
_cell.length_c   1.000
_cell.angle_alpha   90.00
_cell.angle_beta   90.00
_cell.angle_gamma   90.00
#
_symmetry.space_group_name_H-M   'P 1'
#
loop_
_entity.id
_entity.type
_entity.pdbx_description
1 polymer ?
#
loop_
_entity_poly.entity_id
_entity_poly.type
_entity_poly.pdbx_seq_one_letter_code
_entity_poly.pdbx_strand_id
1 'polypeptide(L)' 'MPRMSKKRKHELSFYLNDRGRVTYNELCRKCQHGCKQSFRAVVIDCPRYLSKRAKKKEEHTE' A
#
# COMPACT_ATOMS: atom_id res chain seq x y z
N MET A 1 -22.93 16.55 5.74
CA MET A 1 -22.06 16.07 4.63
C MET A 1 -22.60 14.75 4.12
N PRO A 2 -22.92 14.61 2.82
CA PRO A 2 -23.53 13.40 2.31
C PRO A 2 -22.52 12.25 2.43
N ARG A 3 -22.88 11.25 3.23
CA ARG A 3 -22.09 10.04 3.46
C ARG A 3 -22.04 9.26 2.14
N MET A 4 -20.85 8.79 1.77
CA MET A 4 -20.67 7.97 0.55
C MET A 4 -21.72 6.84 0.48
N SER A 5 -22.15 6.51 -0.73
CA SER A 5 -23.06 5.39 -0.94
C SER A 5 -22.47 4.08 -0.39
N LYS A 6 -23.33 3.16 0.07
CA LYS A 6 -22.89 1.86 0.61
C LYS A 6 -21.95 1.13 -0.35
N LYS A 7 -22.30 1.12 -1.65
CA LYS A 7 -21.47 0.52 -2.71
C LYS A 7 -20.05 1.11 -2.73
N ARG A 8 -19.94 2.44 -2.78
CA ARG A 8 -18.66 3.13 -2.83
C ARG A 8 -17.83 2.95 -1.55
N LYS A 9 -18.49 2.78 -0.39
CA LYS A 9 -17.82 2.45 0.88
C LYS A 9 -17.20 1.05 0.86
N HIS A 10 -17.87 0.08 0.24
CA HIS A 10 -17.34 -1.29 0.09
C HIS A 10 -16.15 -1.34 -0.86
N GLU A 11 -16.26 -0.71 -2.02
CA GLU A 11 -15.18 -0.61 -3.01
C GLU A 11 -13.92 0.05 -2.44
N LEU A 12 -14.09 1.04 -1.56
CA LEU A 12 -12.99 1.78 -0.94
C LEU A 12 -12.63 1.28 0.47
N SER A 13 -13.15 0.14 0.92
CA SER A 13 -12.95 -0.37 2.28
C SER A 13 -11.47 -0.44 2.71
N PHE A 14 -10.57 -0.79 1.79
CA PHE A 14 -9.12 -0.82 2.02
C PHE A 14 -8.44 0.56 2.04
N TYR A 15 -9.11 1.58 1.49
CA TYR A 15 -8.61 2.94 1.41
C TYR A 15 -9.24 3.85 2.47
N LEU A 16 -10.23 3.41 3.23
CA LEU A 16 -10.87 4.21 4.26
C LEU A 16 -10.11 4.11 5.59
N ASN A 17 -9.78 5.26 6.18
CA ASN A 17 -9.28 5.34 7.55
C ASN A 17 -10.42 5.22 8.58
N ASP A 18 -10.09 5.22 9.88
CA ASP A 18 -11.07 5.12 10.97
C ASP A 18 -12.09 6.27 10.99
N ARG A 19 -11.75 7.39 10.34
CA ARG A 19 -12.62 8.56 10.16
C ARG A 19 -13.44 8.52 8.86
N GLY A 20 -13.37 7.43 8.09
CA GLY A 20 -14.09 7.25 6.83
C GLY A 20 -13.62 8.15 5.69
N ARG A 21 -12.37 8.63 5.73
CA ARG A 21 -11.71 9.38 4.66
C ARG A 21 -10.81 8.46 3.85
N VAL A 22 -10.74 8.71 2.53
CA VAL A 22 -9.84 7.97 1.63
C VAL A 22 -8.41 8.40 1.90
N THR A 23 -7.55 7.44 2.22
CA THR A 23 -6.11 7.61 2.45
C THR A 23 -5.33 6.60 1.62
N TYR A 24 -4.19 7.04 1.10
CA TYR A 24 -3.28 6.20 0.30
C TYR A 24 -2.02 5.86 1.10
N ASN A 25 -1.32 4.81 0.66
CA ASN A 25 0.01 4.49 1.18
C ASN A 25 0.95 5.69 1.03
N GLU A 26 1.85 5.87 1.99
CA GLU A 26 2.84 6.96 1.99
C GLU A 26 3.77 6.88 0.78
N LEU A 27 4.11 5.67 0.34
CA LEU A 27 4.87 5.43 -0.89
C LEU A 27 4.13 5.96 -2.13
N CYS A 28 2.80 5.91 -2.10
CA CYS A 28 1.95 6.38 -3.21
C CYS A 28 1.67 7.88 -3.19
N ARG A 29 1.94 8.61 -2.08
CA ARG A 29 1.66 10.05 -1.99
C ARG A 29 2.45 10.90 -3.01
N LYS A 30 3.63 10.42 -3.44
CA LYS A 30 4.49 11.07 -4.44
C LYS A 30 4.80 10.14 -5.63
N CYS A 31 3.98 9.13 -5.87
CA CYS A 31 4.20 8.20 -6.99
C CYS A 31 4.09 8.98 -8.31
N GLN A 32 5.15 8.94 -9.13
CA GLN A 32 5.13 9.50 -10.49
C GLN A 32 4.17 8.70 -11.40
N HIS A 33 3.93 7.43 -11.05
CA HIS A 33 2.95 6.59 -11.69
C HIS A 33 1.57 6.80 -11.05
N GLY A 34 0.48 6.52 -11.77
CA GLY A 34 -0.89 6.56 -11.24
C GLY A 34 -1.20 5.51 -10.16
N CYS A 35 -0.16 4.99 -9.50
CA CYS A 35 -0.24 3.93 -8.51
C CYS A 35 -0.90 4.47 -7.23
N LYS A 36 -2.11 3.99 -6.93
CA LYS A 36 -2.83 4.30 -5.69
C LYS A 36 -2.95 3.04 -4.87
N GLN A 37 -1.95 2.74 -4.06
CA GLN A 37 -2.01 1.59 -3.15
C GLN A 37 -2.73 1.96 -1.85
N SER A 38 -3.41 0.98 -1.27
CA SER A 38 -4.06 1.12 0.02
C SER A 38 -3.01 1.31 1.12
N PHE A 39 -3.33 2.17 2.10
CA PHE A 39 -2.44 2.39 3.27
C PHE A 39 -2.35 1.16 4.18
N ARG A 40 -3.28 0.21 4.03
CA ARG A 40 -3.31 -1.06 4.77
C ARG A 40 -2.52 -2.19 4.09
N ALA A 41 -2.00 -1.98 2.88
CA ALA A 41 -1.17 -2.97 2.21
C ALA A 41 0.23 -2.96 2.84
N VAL A 42 0.63 -4.10 3.41
CA VAL A 42 1.99 -4.35 3.87
C VAL A 42 2.80 -4.85 2.68
N VAL A 43 3.93 -4.21 2.40
CA VAL A 43 4.90 -4.74 1.42
C VAL A 43 5.57 -5.94 2.09
N ILE A 44 5.29 -7.14 1.57
CA ILE A 44 5.90 -8.36 2.08
C ILE A 44 7.24 -8.54 1.38
N ASP A 45 8.32 -8.53 2.16
CA ASP A 45 9.60 -9.11 1.73
C ASP A 45 9.37 -10.62 1.56
N CYS A 46 9.57 -11.10 0.33
CA CYS A 46 9.55 -12.53 0.08
C CYS A 46 11.01 -13.02 0.05
N PRO A 47 11.45 -13.83 1.02
CA PRO A 47 12.84 -14.29 1.11
C PRO A 47 13.27 -15.14 -0.09
N ARG A 48 12.31 -15.71 -0.83
CA ARG A 48 12.56 -16.48 -2.06
C ARG A 48 12.57 -15.62 -3.33
N TYR A 49 12.22 -14.34 -3.23
CA TYR A 49 12.13 -13.42 -4.37
C TYR A 49 13.12 -12.27 -4.23
N LEU A 50 14.23 -12.38 -4.95
CA LEU A 50 15.16 -11.27 -5.15
C LEU A 50 14.91 -10.67 -6.53
N SER A 51 14.52 -9.39 -6.57
CA SER A 51 14.41 -8.68 -7.84
C SER A 51 15.79 -8.63 -8.53
N LYS A 52 15.84 -8.63 -9.87
CA LYS A 52 17.10 -8.53 -10.64
C LYS A 52 17.92 -7.27 -10.32
N ARG A 53 17.29 -6.27 -9.69
CA ARG A 53 17.90 -4.99 -9.28
C ARG A 53 18.34 -4.97 -7.81
N ALA A 54 17.98 -5.99 -7.03
CA ALA A 54 18.39 -6.10 -5.64
C ALA A 54 19.89 -6.39 -5.59
N LYS A 55 20.64 -5.54 -4.90
CA LYS A 55 22.00 -5.89 -4.48
C LYS A 55 21.85 -7.01 -3.44
N LYS A 56 22.56 -8.13 -3.62
CA LYS A 56 22.65 -9.17 -2.58
C LYS A 56 23.04 -8.46 -1.29
N LYS A 57 22.15 -8.46 -0.29
CA LYS A 57 22.56 -8.14 1.06
C LYS A 57 23.44 -9.31 1.48
N GLU A 58 24.71 -9.05 1.75
CA GLU A 58 25.58 -10.04 2.36
C GLU A 58 24.90 -10.51 3.63
N GLU A 59 24.69 -11.82 3.73
CA GLU A 59 24.11 -12.43 4.91
C GLU A 59 25.06 -12.17 6.08
N HIS A 60 24.68 -11.27 6.99
CA HIS A 60 25.33 -11.19 8.28
C HIS A 60 24.90 -12.44 9.05
N THR A 61 25.68 -13.51 8.88
CA THR A 61 25.70 -14.66 9.78
C THR A 61 26.24 -14.16 11.12
N GLU A 62 25.40 -14.17 12.15
CA GLU A 62 25.83 -14.26 13.55
C GLU A 62 25.49 -15.65 14.08
#